data_AF-A0A4V2LL07-F1
#
_entry.id   AF-A0A4V2LL07-F1
#
_cell.length_a   1.000
_cell.length_b   1.000
_cell.length_c   1.000
_cell.angle_alpha   90.00
_cell.angle_beta   90.00
_cell.angle_gamma   90.00
#
_symmetry.space_group_name_H-M   'P 1'
#
loop_
_entity.id
_entity.type
_entity.pdbx_description
1 polymer ?
#
loop_
_entity_poly.entity_id
_entity_poly.type
_entity_poly.pdbx_seq_one_letter_code
_entity_poly.pdbx_strand_id
1 'polypeptide(L)'
;MDNIANSTPLFVLTSNPVAITGNGANTFTYQITGSGTATIQGSNDGTNWFQIASPLTPPNSLVAVHSWRYLKSDGIANVLVSRA
;
A
#
# COMPACT_ATOMS: atom_id res chain seq x y z
N MET A 1 -4.39 6.40 19.01
CA MET A 1 -4.13 5.09 18.40
C MET A 1 -5.43 4.68 17.75
N ASP A 2 -5.55 4.91 16.45
CA ASP A 2 -6.83 4.79 15.76
C ASP A 2 -7.08 3.32 15.37
N ASN A 3 -8.17 2.78 15.90
CA ASN A 3 -8.63 1.42 15.67
C ASN A 3 -9.43 1.38 14.36
N ILE A 4 -8.80 0.95 13.26
CA ILE A 4 -9.40 1.01 11.92
C ILE A 4 -10.07 -0.34 11.59
N ALA A 5 -11.31 -0.51 12.05
CA ALA A 5 -12.18 -1.59 11.62
C ALA A 5 -12.79 -1.27 10.24
N ASN A 6 -12.68 -2.21 9.29
CA ASN A 6 -13.49 -2.44 8.07
C ASN A 6 -14.34 -1.29 7.46
N SER A 7 -13.84 -0.07 7.39
CA SER A 7 -14.33 0.97 6.48
C SER A 7 -13.24 1.15 5.45
N THR A 8 -13.54 1.18 4.15
CA THR A 8 -12.61 1.36 3.02
C THR A 8 -11.97 2.75 3.02
N PRO A 9 -10.84 3.03 3.71
CA PRO A 9 -10.29 4.36 3.69
C PRO A 9 -9.37 4.38 2.48
N LEU A 10 -9.60 5.32 1.56
CA LEU A 10 -8.63 5.57 0.52
C LEU A 10 -7.40 6.19 1.18
N PHE A 11 -6.24 5.54 1.07
CA PHE A 11 -4.98 6.08 1.59
C PHE A 11 -4.11 6.56 0.43
N VAL A 12 -3.40 7.67 0.62
CA VAL A 12 -2.33 8.10 -0.30
C VAL A 12 -0.99 7.70 0.29
N LEU A 13 -0.24 6.85 -0.39
CA LEU A 13 1.12 6.49 0.00
C LEU A 13 2.13 7.44 -0.65
N THR A 14 2.92 8.15 0.15
CA THR A 14 3.95 9.09 -0.33
C THR A 14 5.35 8.95 0.28
N SER A 15 5.58 8.19 1.37
CA SER A 15 6.93 7.76 1.83
C SER A 15 7.00 7.06 3.20
N ASN A 16 6.07 7.28 4.13
CA ASN A 16 6.14 6.66 5.47
C ASN A 16 5.40 5.32 5.56
N PRO A 17 5.72 4.47 6.56
CA PRO A 17 4.90 3.31 6.88
C PRO A 17 3.46 3.75 7.20
N VAL A 18 2.50 3.25 6.45
CA VAL A 18 1.07 3.33 6.76
C VAL A 18 0.68 2.03 7.44
N ALA A 19 0.33 2.10 8.72
CA ALA A 19 -0.12 0.96 9.49
C ALA A 19 -1.55 0.57 9.07
N ILE A 20 -1.74 -0.69 8.74
CA ILE A 20 -3.01 -1.28 8.40
C ILE A 20 -3.28 -2.41 9.39
N THR A 21 -4.34 -2.26 10.18
CA THR A 21 -4.78 -3.32 11.09
C THR A 21 -5.80 -4.18 10.35
N GLY A 22 -5.44 -5.43 10.06
CA GLY A 22 -6.28 -6.43 9.43
C GLY A 22 -5.93 -7.83 9.96
N ASN A 23 -6.93 -8.70 10.07
CA ASN A 23 -6.75 -10.10 10.46
C ASN A 23 -6.98 -10.98 9.21
N GLY A 24 -6.11 -11.96 8.97
CA GLY A 24 -6.20 -12.83 7.79
C GLY A 24 -5.62 -12.23 6.51
N ALA A 25 -5.84 -12.89 5.38
CA ALA A 25 -5.37 -12.44 4.07
C ALA A 25 -6.19 -11.22 3.62
N ASN A 26 -5.53 -10.07 3.44
CA ASN A 26 -6.17 -8.85 2.98
C ASN A 26 -5.95 -8.71 1.47
N THR A 27 -6.98 -8.26 0.75
CA THR A 27 -6.83 -7.87 -0.65
C THR A 27 -6.60 -6.36 -0.70
N PHE A 28 -5.52 -5.95 -1.35
CA PHE A 28 -5.18 -4.54 -1.55
C PHE A 28 -5.24 -4.19 -3.02
N THR A 29 -5.89 -3.07 -3.33
CA THR A 29 -5.93 -2.47 -4.66
C THR A 29 -5.11 -1.19 -4.65
N TYR A 30 -4.22 -1.04 -5.63
CA TYR A 30 -3.31 0.09 -5.79
C TYR A 30 -3.61 0.79 -7.11
N GLN A 31 -3.67 2.12 -7.10
CA GLN A 31 -3.78 2.93 -8.30
C GLN A 31 -2.77 4.07 -8.25
N ILE A 32 -1.93 4.18 -9.26
CA ILE A 32 -1.01 5.30 -9.40
C ILE A 32 -1.74 6.46 -10.11
N THR A 33 -1.67 7.65 -9.52
CA THR A 33 -2.44 8.82 -10.01
C THR A 33 -1.59 10.07 -10.25
N GLY A 34 -0.36 10.11 -9.74
CA GLY A 34 0.61 11.19 -10.01
C GLY A 34 1.42 10.95 -11.29
N SER A 35 2.42 11.79 -11.55
CA SER A 35 3.46 11.53 -12.55
C SER A 35 4.66 10.82 -11.90
N GLY A 36 5.34 9.95 -12.66
CA GLY A 36 6.53 9.22 -12.19
C GLY A 36 6.28 7.74 -11.91
N THR A 37 7.16 7.12 -11.13
CA THR A 37 7.14 5.69 -10.84
C THR A 37 7.05 5.48 -9.34
N ALA A 38 6.35 4.43 -8.89
CA ALA A 38 6.30 4.03 -7.48
C ALA A 38 6.54 2.53 -7.31
N THR A 39 7.41 2.14 -6.37
CA THR A 39 7.49 0.76 -5.89
C THR A 39 6.67 0.63 -4.63
N ILE A 40 5.91 -0.46 -4.52
CA ILE A 40 5.11 -0.76 -3.33
C ILE A 40 5.85 -1.76 -2.48
N GLN A 41 6.05 -1.41 -1.21
CA GLN A 41 6.68 -2.27 -0.23
C GLN A 41 5.74 -2.53 0.94
N GLY A 42 5.90 -3.70 1.58
CA GLY A 42 5.20 -3.98 2.83
C GLY A 42 6.03 -4.77 3.81
N SER A 43 5.52 -4.77 5.04
CA SER A 43 6.22 -5.26 6.21
C SER A 43 5.23 -5.72 7.27
N ASN A 44 5.66 -6.65 8.13
CA ASN A 44 4.91 -7.08 9.32
C ASN A 44 5.45 -6.48 10.62
N ASP A 45 6.69 -5.97 10.62
CA ASP A 45 7.36 -5.39 11.79
C ASP A 45 7.66 -3.89 11.63
N GLY A 46 7.39 -3.30 10.47
CA GLY A 46 7.66 -1.90 10.14
C GLY A 46 9.14 -1.59 9.90
N THR A 47 10.01 -2.60 9.95
CA THR A 47 11.47 -2.46 9.90
C THR A 47 12.06 -3.19 8.69
N ASN A 48 11.67 -4.45 8.47
CA ASN A 48 12.07 -5.25 7.31
C ASN A 48 11.01 -5.13 6.21
N TRP A 49 11.43 -4.63 5.05
CA TRP A 49 10.54 -4.28 3.94
C TRP A 49 10.82 -5.12 2.71
N PHE A 50 9.76 -5.59 2.07
CA PHE A 50 9.82 -6.36 0.83
C PHE A 50 9.05 -5.65 -0.25
N GLN A 51 9.59 -5.65 -1.47
CA GLN A 51 8.85 -5.22 -2.64
C GLN A 51 7.72 -6.22 -2.92
N ILE A 52 6.48 -5.73 -2.93
CA ILE A 52 5.28 -6.54 -3.19
C ILE A 52 4.86 -6.44 -4.65
N ALA A 53 5.27 -5.37 -5.33
CA ALA A 53 4.90 -5.04 -6.69
C ALA A 53 6.12 -4.63 -7.50
N SER A 54 6.19 -5.00 -8.77
CA SER A 54 7.05 -4.29 -9.71
C SER A 54 6.72 -2.79 -9.71
N PRO A 55 7.69 -1.91 -10.00
CA PRO A 55 7.43 -0.48 -10.06
C PRO A 55 6.23 -0.17 -10.97
N LEU A 56 5.27 0.57 -10.43
CA LEU A 56 4.06 1.01 -11.11
C LEU A 56 4.34 2.35 -11.79
N THR A 57 3.87 2.50 -13.02
CA THR A 57 3.87 3.76 -13.78
C THR A 57 2.44 4.12 -14.18
N PRO A 58 2.08 5.41 -14.22
CA PRO A 58 0.78 5.84 -14.72
C PRO A 58 0.57 5.46 -16.19
N PRO A 59 -0.65 5.09 -16.60
CA PRO A 59 -1.91 4.99 -15.82
C PRO A 59 -2.23 3.54 -15.40
N ASN A 60 -1.48 2.97 -14.45
CA ASN A 60 -1.61 1.56 -14.10
C ASN A 60 -2.18 1.30 -12.69
N SER A 61 -2.65 0.07 -12.46
CA SER A 61 -3.20 -0.41 -11.20
C SER A 61 -2.74 -1.84 -10.91
N LEU A 62 -2.74 -2.23 -9.63
CA LEU A 62 -2.38 -3.57 -9.19
C LEU A 62 -3.34 -4.06 -8.11
N VAL A 63 -3.58 -5.37 -8.05
CA VAL A 63 -4.21 -6.05 -6.92
C VAL A 63 -3.21 -7.04 -6.34
N ALA A 64 -3.05 -7.04 -5.01
CA ALA A 64 -2.22 -8.01 -4.30
C ALA A 64 -2.95 -8.56 -3.07
N VAL A 65 -2.79 -9.86 -2.81
CA VAL A 65 -3.39 -10.54 -1.66
C VAL A 65 -2.29 -10.94 -0.68
N HIS A 66 -2.31 -10.38 0.53
CA HIS A 66 -1.39 -10.75 1.61
C HIS A 66 -1.84 -10.18 2.97
N SER A 67 -1.27 -10.67 4.06
CA SER A 67 -1.47 -10.19 5.44
C SER A 67 -0.37 -9.23 5.91
N TRP A 68 -0.10 -8.14 5.18
CA TRP A 68 0.89 -7.14 5.62
C TRP A 68 0.32 -6.20 6.70
N ARG A 69 1.12 -5.85 7.70
CA ARG A 69 0.76 -4.89 8.75
C ARG A 69 1.07 -3.44 8.36
N TYR A 70 2.09 -3.21 7.54
CA TYR A 70 2.50 -1.87 7.10
C TYR A 70 2.73 -1.86 5.60
N LEU A 71 2.37 -0.75 4.96
CA LEU A 71 2.66 -0.46 3.55
C LEU A 71 3.44 0.85 3.43
N LYS A 72 4.29 0.98 2.40
CA LYS A 72 4.90 2.25 2.00
C LYS A 72 5.13 2.29 0.48
N SER A 73 5.25 3.50 -0.07
CA SER A 73 5.79 3.75 -1.41
C SER A 73 7.16 4.40 -1.30
N ASP A 74 8.08 4.04 -2.20
CA ASP A 74 9.44 4.61 -2.24
C ASP A 74 9.72 5.48 -3.49
N GLY A 75 8.71 5.64 -4.33
CA GLY A 75 8.80 6.45 -5.54
C GLY A 75 8.12 7.81 -5.42
N ILE A 76 8.23 8.59 -6.49
CA ILE A 76 7.79 9.99 -6.54
C ILE A 76 6.30 10.15 -6.91
N ALA A 77 5.62 9.06 -7.26
CA ALA A 77 4.22 9.09 -7.67
C ALA A 77 3.27 8.84 -6.48
N ASN A 78 2.13 9.53 -6.51
CA ASN A 78 1.04 9.28 -5.57
C ASN A 78 0.38 7.93 -5.88
N VAL A 79 0.31 7.07 -4.86
CA VAL A 79 -0.39 5.79 -4.95
C VAL A 79 -1.59 5.81 -4.02
N LEU A 80 -2.75 5.62 -4.61
CA LEU A 80 -4.00 5.38 -3.90
C LEU A 80 -4.09 3.90 -3.54
N VAL A 81 -4.43 3.60 -2.29
CA VAL A 81 -4.62 2.23 -1.81
C VAL A 81 -5.99 2.09 -1.17
N SER A 82 -6.68 1.01 -1.49
CA SER A 82 -7.88 0.55 -0.78
C SER A 82 -7.74 -0.91 -0.39
N ARG A 83 -8.44 -1.30 0.69
CA ARG A 83 -8.61 -2.71 1.10
C ARG A 83 -10.02 -3.16 0.71
N ALA A 84 -10.15 -4.42 0.31
CA ALA A 84 -11.44 -5.11 0.14
C ALA A 84 -11.63 -6.17 1.22
#